data_AF-A0A842QZJ0-F1
#
_entry.id   AF-A0A842QZJ0-F1
#
_cell.length_a   1.000
_cell.length_b   1.000
_cell.length_c   1.000
_cell.angle_alpha   90.00
_cell.angle_beta   90.00
_cell.angle_gamma   90.00
#
_symmetry.space_group_name_H-M   'P 1'
#
loop_
_entity.id
_entity.type
_entity.pdbx_description
1 polymer ?
#
loop_
_entity_poly.entity_id
_entity_poly.type
_entity_poly.pdbx_seq_one_letter_code
_entity_poly.pdbx_strand_id
1 'polypeptide(L)' 'DIPILLVGAKSDLSESREVSNEEGMQYAKENNIVGFVETSSKTGKNVEIAFETITKLMLERVLNQS' A
#
# COMPACT_ATOMS: atom_id res chain seq x y z
N ASP A 1 -16.43 -8.25 1.07
CA ASP A 1 -15.38 -7.80 0.14
C ASP A 1 -14.07 -7.64 0.90
N ILE A 2 -12.93 -8.04 0.32
CA ILE A 2 -11.61 -8.05 0.98
C ILE A 2 -10.80 -6.83 0.50
N PRO A 3 -10.29 -5.96 1.40
CA PRO A 3 -9.50 -4.81 0.96
C PRO A 3 -8.18 -5.29 0.35
N ILE A 4 -7.74 -4.63 -0.72
CA ILE A 4 -6.45 -4.85 -1.37
C ILE A 4 -5.65 -3.56 -1.26
N LEU A 5 -4.39 -3.63 -0.82
CA LEU A 5 -3.44 -2.51 -0.77
C LEU A 5 -2.28 -2.79 -1.73
N LEU A 6 -1.98 -1.86 -2.64
CA LEU A 6 -0.84 -1.98 -3.55
C LEU A 6 0.45 -1.55 -2.85
N VAL A 7 1.49 -2.37 -2.95
CA VAL A 7 2.78 -2.11 -2.31
C VAL A 7 3.89 -2.01 -3.36
N GLY A 8 4.50 -0.83 -3.48
CA GLY A 8 5.74 -0.62 -4.23
C GLY A 8 6.95 -0.96 -3.35
N ALA A 9 7.70 -2.01 -3.68
CA ALA A 9 8.86 -2.42 -2.89
C ALA A 9 10.16 -1.75 -3.36
N LYS A 10 11.24 -1.87 -2.56
CA LYS A 10 12.59 -1.38 -2.86
C LYS A 10 12.69 0.15 -3.03
N SER A 11 11.89 0.91 -2.28
CA SER A 11 11.90 2.38 -2.35
C SER A 11 13.23 3.03 -1.93
N ASP A 12 14.18 2.26 -1.38
CA ASP A 12 15.56 2.67 -1.15
C ASP A 12 16.39 2.83 -2.44
N LEU A 13 15.95 2.26 -3.56
CA LEU A 13 16.61 2.38 -4.87
C LEU A 13 16.04 3.55 -5.68
N SER A 14 16.03 4.77 -5.12
CA SER A 14 15.44 5.95 -5.75
C SER A 14 16.01 6.27 -7.14
N GLU A 15 17.32 6.07 -7.31
CA GLU A 15 18.03 6.33 -8.57
C GLU A 15 17.70 5.31 -9.67
N SER A 16 17.14 4.15 -9.30
CA SER A 16 16.70 3.10 -10.24
C SER A 16 15.18 2.98 -10.29
N ARG A 17 14.47 4.07 -9.95
CA ARG A 17 13.02 4.13 -9.99
C ARG A 17 12.52 4.09 -11.43
N GLU A 18 11.71 3.07 -11.74
CA GLU A 18 11.02 2.96 -13.03
C GLU A 18 9.54 3.36 -12.95
N VAL A 19 8.95 3.34 -11.76
CA VAL A 19 7.55 3.70 -11.52
C VAL A 19 7.49 4.87 -10.55
N SER A 20 6.87 5.98 -10.97
CA SER A 20 6.66 7.15 -10.13
C SER A 20 5.62 6.87 -9.03
N ASN A 21 5.60 7.71 -8.00
CA ASN A 21 4.61 7.58 -6.94
C ASN A 21 3.20 7.84 -7.48
N GLU A 22 3.08 8.81 -8.38
CA GLU A 22 1.85 9.21 -9.06
C GLU A 22 1.27 8.07 -9.91
N GLU A 23 2.09 7.35 -10.67
CA GLU A 23 1.66 6.18 -11.44
C GLU A 23 1.13 5.07 -10.54
N GLY A 24 1.83 4.79 -9.42
CA GLY A 24 1.38 3.79 -8.45
C GLY A 24 0.03 4.15 -7.81
N MET A 25 -0.15 5.43 -7.44
CA MET A 25 -1.43 5.94 -6.92
C MET A 25 -2.54 5.88 -7.96
N GLN A 26 -2.25 6.27 -9.21
CA GLN A 26 -3.21 6.24 -10.30
C GLN A 26 -3.65 4.81 -10.61
N TYR A 27 -2.73 3.85 -10.67
CA TYR A 27 -3.04 2.44 -10.87
C TYR A 27 -3.94 1.90 -9.75
N ALA A 28 -3.66 2.22 -8.49
CA ALA A 28 -4.49 1.79 -7.37
C ALA A 28 -5.92 2.32 -7.49
N LYS A 29 -6.07 3.60 -7.86
CA LYS A 29 -7.38 4.24 -8.07
C LYS A 29 -8.16 3.59 -9.21
N GLU A 30 -7.53 3.34 -10.36
CA GLU A 30 -8.16 2.75 -11.54
C GLU A 30 -8.63 1.30 -11.32
N ASN A 31 -7.93 0.57 -10.44
CA ASN A 31 -8.21 -0.84 -10.17
C ASN A 31 -9.05 -1.07 -8.90
N ASN A 32 -9.67 -0.03 -8.33
CA ASN A 32 -10.44 -0.10 -7.08
C ASN A 32 -9.66 -0.70 -5.89
N ILE A 33 -8.35 -0.45 -5.85
CA ILE A 33 -7.46 -0.84 -4.76
C ILE A 33 -7.51 0.27 -3.70
N VAL A 34 -7.51 -0.11 -2.42
CA VAL A 34 -7.76 0.83 -1.31
C VAL A 34 -6.67 1.90 -1.14
N GLY A 35 -5.50 1.69 -1.76
CA GLY A 35 -4.41 2.64 -1.75
C GLY A 35 -3.12 2.08 -2.33
N PHE A 36 -2.08 2.91 -2.26
CA PHE A 36 -0.72 2.59 -2.66
C PHE A 36 0.25 3.02 -1.56
N VAL A 37 1.21 2.16 -1.23
CA VAL A 37 2.28 2.48 -0.27
C VAL A 37 3.62 1.99 -0.80
N GLU A 38 4.64 2.84 -0.68
CA GLU A 38 6.01 2.46 -1.00
C GLU A 38 6.75 2.02 0.24
N THR A 39 7.46 0.90 0.16
CA THR A 39 8.17 0.27 1.28
C THR A 39 9.62 -0.05 0.92
N SER A 40 10.46 -0.25 1.93
CA SER A 40 11.77 -0.86 1.76
C SER A 40 11.96 -1.92 2.83
N SER A 41 11.99 -3.18 2.42
CA SER A 41 12.32 -4.31 3.31
C SER A 41 13.76 -4.23 3.83
N LYS A 42 14.64 -3.51 3.12
CA LYS A 42 16.04 -3.32 3.51
C LYS A 42 16.18 -2.34 4.67
N THR A 43 15.47 -1.21 4.62
CA THR A 43 15.56 -0.16 5.66
C THR A 43 14.46 -0.26 6.70
N GLY A 44 13.43 -1.08 6.47
CA GLY A 44 12.22 -1.14 7.27
C GLY A 44 11.21 -0.03 6.96
N LYS A 45 11.53 0.90 6.05
CA LYS A 45 10.67 2.04 5.73
C LYS A 45 9.29 1.58 5.30
N ASN A 46 8.27 2.10 5.99
CA ASN A 46 6.83 1.92 5.74
C ASN A 46 6.32 0.47 5.74
N VAL A 47 7.14 -0.52 6.11
CA VAL A 47 6.72 -1.93 6.16
C VAL A 47 5.60 -2.09 7.20
N GLU A 48 5.81 -1.58 8.41
CA GLU A 48 4.81 -1.62 9.49
C GLU A 48 3.53 -0.86 9.11
N ILE A 49 3.68 0.33 8.52
CA ILE A 49 2.54 1.14 8.06
C ILE A 49 1.67 0.38 7.05
N ALA A 50 2.28 -0.36 6.11
CA ALA A 50 1.53 -1.15 5.14
C ALA A 50 0.65 -2.22 5.81
N PHE A 51 1.23 -2.98 6.76
CA PHE A 51 0.51 -4.00 7.51
C PHE A 51 -0.54 -3.42 8.46
N GLU A 52 -0.24 -2.34 9.16
CA GLU A 52 -1.21 -1.66 10.02
C GLU A 52 -2.39 -1.13 9.23
N THR A 53 -2.14 -0.52 8.07
CA THR A 53 -3.17 0.08 7.22
C THR A 53 -4.18 -0.96 6.77
N ILE A 54 -3.69 -2.09 6.22
CA ILE A 54 -4.60 -3.14 5.76
C ILE A 54 -5.33 -3.82 6.92
N THR A 55 -4.67 -4.00 8.07
CA THR A 55 -5.27 -4.59 9.27
C THR A 55 -6.39 -3.70 9.82
N LYS A 56 -6.15 -2.39 9.93
CA LYS A 56 -7.16 -1.41 10.36
C LYS A 56 -8.39 -1.43 9.44
N LEU A 57 -8.18 -1.41 8.12
CA LEU A 57 -9.27 -1.50 7.13
C LEU A 57 -10.06 -2.81 7.24
N MET A 58 -9.39 -3.94 7.47
CA MET A 58 -10.06 -5.22 7.69
C MET A 58 -10.92 -5.19 8.96
N LEU A 59 -10.39 -4.66 10.07
CA LEU A 59 -11.12 -4.55 11.33
C LEU A 59 -12.35 -3.64 11.21
N GLU A 60 -12.21 -2.47 10.60
CA GLU A 60 -13.32 -1.55 10.36
C GLU A 60 -14.44 -2.20 9.55
N ARG A 61 -14.09 -2.98 8.51
CA ARG A 61 -15.09 -3.71 7.72
C ARG A 61 -15.83 -4.77 8.54
N VAL A 62 -15.17 -5.44 9.48
CA VAL A 62 -15.82 -6.41 10.37
C VAL A 62 -16.77 -5.71 11.35
N LEU A 63 -16.32 -4.61 11.95
CA LEU A 63 -17.11 -3.85 12.92
C LEU A 63 -18.34 -3.18 12.29
N ASN A 64 -18.21 -2.64 11.07
CA ASN A 64 -19.30 -1.98 10.36
C ASN A 64 -20.32 -2.94 9.72
N GLN A 65 -20.08 -4.26 9.80
CA GLN A 65 -21.02 -5.31 9.37
C GLN A 65 -21.85 -5.87 10.53
N SER A 66 -21.69 -5.34 11.74
CA SER A 66 -22.46 -5.67 12.95
C SER A 66 -23.59 -4.66 13.16
#